data_AF-A0A453DT29-F1
#
_entry.id   AF-A0A453DT29-F1
#
_cell.length_a   1.000
_cell.length_b   1.000
_cell.length_c   1.000
_cell.angle_alpha   90.00
_cell.angle_beta   90.00
_cell.angle_gamma   90.00
#
_symmetry.space_group_name_H-M   'P 1'
#
loop_
_entity.id
_entity.type
_entity.pdbx_description
1 polymer ?
#
loop_
_entity_poly.entity_id
_entity_poly.type
_entity_poly.pdbx_seq_one_letter_code
_entity_poly.pdbx_strand_id
1 'polypeptide(L)'
;MSFHSFCKLIWESLEFWYYAALLILVGLLKNGQLQLDIMSVCINYEFWTMMVALGFSEAVSVRVSNELGASRPKEAKFAVAMAAMTSALIGATFMAVFFIWRRGLPRLFSDDEEVVDGAARLGYLLAVTVFFSSIGPVLSGSRTPRRSMALINNLTWLLILCL
;
A
#
# COMPACT_ATOMS: atom_id res chain seq x y z
N MET A 1 11.67 -10.55 22.10
CA MET A 1 11.10 -10.51 20.73
C MET A 1 10.34 -11.81 20.51
N SER A 2 9.01 -11.77 20.32
CA SER A 2 8.18 -12.97 20.17
C SER A 2 8.40 -13.62 18.80
N PHE A 3 8.27 -14.95 18.70
CA PHE A 3 8.31 -15.70 17.44
C PHE A 3 7.38 -15.10 16.36
N HIS A 4 6.23 -14.57 16.78
CA HIS A 4 5.29 -13.89 15.89
C HIS A 4 5.84 -12.61 15.25
N SER A 5 6.62 -11.83 16.01
CA SER A 5 7.25 -10.61 15.49
C SER A 5 8.34 -10.93 14.47
N PHE A 6 9.07 -12.03 14.67
CA PHE A 6 10.10 -12.49 13.73
C PHE A 6 9.50 -12.93 12.39
N CYS A 7 8.43 -13.74 12.41
CA CYS A 7 7.75 -14.15 11.17
C CYS A 7 7.19 -12.94 10.39
N LYS A 8 6.69 -11.90 11.08
CA LYS A 8 6.25 -10.67 10.43
C LYS A 8 7.40 -9.98 9.70
N LEU A 9 8.54 -9.78 10.34
CA LEU A 9 9.69 -9.10 9.71
C LEU A 9 10.20 -9.85 8.48
N ILE A 10 10.25 -11.18 8.54
CA ILE A 10 10.60 -12.01 7.37
C ILE A 10 9.61 -11.78 6.24
N TRP A 11 8.31 -11.78 6.54
CA TRP A 11 7.27 -11.57 5.54
C TRP A 11 7.41 -10.21 4.85
N GLU A 12 7.51 -9.12 5.61
CA GLU A 12 7.65 -7.76 5.05
C GLU A 12 8.94 -7.64 4.22
N SER A 13 10.03 -8.27 4.67
CA SER A 13 11.30 -8.27 3.91
C SER A 13 11.16 -9.00 2.57
N LEU A 14 10.46 -10.14 2.56
CA LEU A 14 10.24 -10.94 1.36
C LEU A 14 9.37 -10.18 0.35
N GLU A 15 8.39 -9.42 0.84
CA GLU A 15 7.51 -8.57 0.03
C GLU A 15 8.30 -7.43 -0.65
N PHE A 16 9.23 -6.79 0.05
CA PHE A 16 10.14 -5.79 -0.55
C PHE A 16 11.01 -6.39 -1.66
N TRP A 17 11.61 -7.55 -1.43
CA TRP A 17 12.44 -8.23 -2.44
C TRP A 17 11.64 -8.70 -3.65
N TYR A 18 10.38 -9.08 -3.44
CA TYR A 18 9.46 -9.42 -4.53
C TYR A 18 9.23 -8.22 -5.47
N TYR A 19 8.98 -7.02 -4.93
CA TYR A 19 8.85 -5.81 -5.75
C TYR A 19 10.12 -5.46 -6.52
N ALA A 20 11.28 -5.58 -5.89
CA ALA A 20 12.57 -5.35 -6.55
C ALA A 20 12.79 -6.34 -7.71
N ALA A 21 12.48 -7.62 -7.51
CA ALA A 21 12.58 -8.64 -8.55
C ALA A 21 11.63 -8.38 -9.72
N LEU A 22 10.38 -7.94 -9.45
CA LEU A 22 9.42 -7.55 -10.48
C LEU A 22 9.93 -6.39 -11.33
N LEU A 23 10.48 -5.34 -10.72
CA LEU A 23 11.07 -4.21 -11.44
C LEU A 23 12.20 -4.63 -12.38
N ILE A 24 13.08 -5.54 -11.93
CA ILE A 24 14.15 -6.09 -12.76
C ILE A 24 13.58 -6.88 -13.95
N LEU A 25 12.52 -7.67 -13.73
CA LEU A 25 11.82 -8.41 -14.78
C LEU A 25 11.18 -7.50 -15.82
N VAL A 26 10.55 -6.40 -15.41
CA VAL A 26 9.96 -5.40 -16.31
C VAL A 26 11.02 -4.78 -17.22
N GLY A 27 12.19 -4.45 -16.66
CA GLY A 27 13.31 -3.89 -17.43
C GLY A 27 13.85 -4.82 -18.52
N LEU A 28 13.55 -6.13 -18.45
CA LEU A 28 13.98 -7.14 -19.42
C LEU A 28 13.00 -7.34 -20.60
N LEU A 29 11.84 -6.67 -20.59
CA LEU A 29 10.83 -6.76 -21.65
C LEU A 29 11.26 -5.98 -22.92
N LYS A 30 10.65 -6.32 -24.07
CA LYS A 30 10.96 -5.70 -25.37
C LYS A 30 10.74 -4.18 -25.44
N ASN A 31 9.89 -3.64 -24.55
CA ASN A 31 9.67 -2.20 -24.31
C ASN A 31 9.99 -1.84 -22.84
N GLY A 32 11.05 -2.45 -22.29
CA GLY A 32 11.31 -2.44 -20.85
C GLY A 32 11.53 -1.06 -20.25
N GLN A 33 12.09 -0.10 -20.99
CA GLN A 33 12.37 1.24 -20.48
C GLN A 33 11.08 2.03 -20.18
N LEU A 34 10.15 2.09 -21.14
CA LEU A 34 8.86 2.77 -20.98
C LEU A 34 8.02 2.11 -19.86
N GLN A 35 7.92 0.79 -19.85
CA GLN A 35 7.16 0.08 -18.82
C GLN A 35 7.79 0.21 -17.43
N LEU A 36 9.12 0.18 -17.34
CA LEU A 36 9.83 0.35 -16.07
C LEU A 36 9.64 1.75 -15.50
N ASP A 37 9.67 2.79 -16.34
CA ASP A 37 9.42 4.17 -15.90
C ASP A 37 7.99 4.33 -15.38
N ILE A 38 7.00 3.84 -16.13
CA ILE A 38 5.59 3.83 -15.71
C ILE A 38 5.42 3.08 -14.38
N MET A 39 6.01 1.90 -14.25
CA MET A 39 5.92 1.05 -13.06
C MET A 39 6.62 1.68 -11.85
N SER A 40 7.78 2.30 -12.05
CA SER A 40 8.55 2.96 -11.00
C SER A 40 7.78 4.14 -10.41
N VAL A 41 7.14 4.96 -11.25
CA VAL A 41 6.26 6.05 -10.80
C VAL A 41 5.11 5.51 -9.95
N CYS A 42 4.46 4.44 -10.41
CA CYS A 42 3.38 3.78 -9.69
C CYS A 42 3.80 3.26 -8.31
N ILE A 43 4.93 2.56 -8.22
CA ILE A 43 5.47 2.02 -6.96
C ILE A 43 5.82 3.14 -5.98
N ASN A 44 6.42 4.23 -6.45
CA ASN A 44 6.75 5.37 -5.59
C ASN A 44 5.51 5.97 -4.92
N TYR A 45 4.39 6.07 -5.64
CA TYR A 45 3.13 6.56 -5.09
C TYR A 45 2.50 5.63 -4.06
N GLU A 46 2.52 4.33 -4.33
CA GLU A 46 2.06 3.34 -3.36
C GLU A 46 2.90 3.41 -2.09
N PHE A 47 4.22 3.55 -2.23
CA PHE A 47 5.14 3.65 -1.11
C PHE A 47 4.87 4.87 -0.24
N TRP A 48 4.63 6.04 -0.83
CA TRP A 48 4.27 7.25 -0.08
C TRP A 48 2.99 7.06 0.74
N THR A 49 1.98 6.45 0.12
CA THR A 49 0.70 6.19 0.79
C THR A 49 0.85 5.19 1.92
N MET A 50 1.65 4.14 1.69
CA MET A 50 1.95 3.11 2.67
C MET A 50 2.72 3.65 3.88
N MET A 51 3.72 4.51 3.68
CA MET A 51 4.49 5.13 4.77
C MET A 51 3.59 5.94 5.70
N VAL A 52 2.64 6.70 5.15
CA VAL A 52 1.66 7.44 5.97
C VAL A 52 0.80 6.46 6.77
N ALA A 53 0.25 5.42 6.14
CA ALA A 53 -0.60 4.44 6.80
C ALA A 53 0.14 3.65 7.92
N LEU A 54 1.40 3.28 7.68
CA LEU A 54 2.26 2.62 8.67
C LEU A 54 2.54 3.53 9.86
N GLY A 55 2.88 4.80 9.63
CA GLY A 55 3.12 5.77 10.70
C GLY A 55 1.93 5.92 11.66
N PHE A 56 0.71 6.03 11.11
CA PHE A 56 -0.50 6.06 11.94
C PHE A 56 -0.75 4.75 12.68
N SER A 57 -0.51 3.61 12.04
CA SER A 57 -0.70 2.28 12.63
C SER A 57 0.25 2.04 13.82
N GLU A 58 1.51 2.46 13.70
CA GLU A 58 2.49 2.38 14.79
C GLU A 58 2.13 3.34 15.94
N ALA A 59 1.70 4.57 15.65
CA ALA A 59 1.27 5.52 16.68
C ALA A 59 0.08 4.98 17.50
N VAL A 60 -0.89 4.35 16.84
CA VAL A 60 -2.01 3.67 17.50
C VAL A 60 -1.52 2.50 18.35
N SER A 61 -0.60 1.68 17.82
CA SER A 61 -0.04 0.51 18.52
C SER A 61 0.59 0.91 19.87
N VAL A 62 1.34 2.02 19.89
CA VAL A 62 1.91 2.57 21.13
C VAL A 62 0.81 3.01 22.10
N ARG A 63 -0.21 3.72 21.62
CA ARG A 63 -1.35 4.16 22.46
C ARG A 63 -2.12 2.97 23.05
N VAL A 64 -2.45 1.98 22.24
CA VAL A 64 -3.13 0.75 22.68
C VAL A 64 -2.28 0.00 23.71
N SER A 65 -0.97 -0.08 23.48
CA SER A 65 -0.04 -0.73 24.42
C SER A 65 0.00 -0.01 25.78
N ASN A 66 -0.02 1.32 25.78
CA ASN A 66 -0.08 2.11 27.01
C ASN A 66 -1.40 1.91 27.77
N GLU A 67 -2.55 1.94 27.09
CA GLU A 67 -3.86 1.72 27.74
C GLU A 67 -4.04 0.29 28.26
N LEU A 68 -3.49 -0.70 27.55
CA LEU A 68 -3.45 -2.08 28.03
C LEU A 68 -2.54 -2.22 29.26
N GLY A 69 -1.38 -1.55 29.27
CA GLY A 69 -0.48 -1.49 30.42
C GLY A 69 -1.13 -0.83 31.65
N ALA A 70 -2.01 0.14 31.44
CA ALA A 70 -2.80 0.79 32.49
C ALA A 70 -4.02 -0.03 32.96
N SER A 71 -4.20 -1.27 32.47
CA SER A 71 -5.37 -2.13 32.75
C SER A 71 -6.71 -1.52 32.33
N ARG A 72 -6.74 -0.74 31.23
CA ARG A 72 -7.93 -0.07 30.69
C ARG A 72 -8.38 -0.67 29.33
N PRO A 73 -8.91 -1.91 29.31
CA PRO A 73 -9.22 -2.62 28.06
C PRO A 73 -10.35 -1.98 27.24
N LYS A 74 -11.24 -1.20 27.85
CA LYS A 74 -12.31 -0.47 27.14
C LYS A 74 -11.72 0.67 26.30
N GLU A 75 -10.76 1.41 26.84
CA GLU A 75 -10.08 2.51 26.15
C GLU A 75 -9.16 1.96 25.04
N ALA A 76 -8.52 0.82 25.27
CA ALA A 76 -7.74 0.11 24.25
C ALA A 76 -8.59 -0.30 23.02
N LYS A 77 -9.80 -0.84 23.24
CA LYS A 77 -10.72 -1.18 22.13
C LYS A 77 -11.17 0.05 21.35
N PHE A 78 -11.43 1.16 22.04
CA PHE A 78 -11.78 2.41 21.39
C PHE A 78 -10.62 2.96 20.54
N ALA A 79 -9.38 2.86 21.02
CA ALA A 79 -8.20 3.25 20.25
C ALA A 79 -8.03 2.44 18.95
N VAL A 80 -8.30 1.13 18.99
CA VAL A 80 -8.29 0.27 17.78
C VAL A 80 -9.42 0.66 16.82
N ALA A 81 -10.63 0.94 17.32
CA ALA A 81 -11.75 1.37 16.49
C ALA A 81 -11.51 2.76 15.85
N MET A 82 -10.87 3.67 16.57
CA MET A 82 -10.47 4.97 16.01
C MET A 82 -9.41 4.79 14.93
N ALA A 83 -8.43 3.91 15.14
CA ALA A 83 -7.41 3.59 14.15
C ALA A 83 -8.01 3.07 12.83
N ALA A 84 -8.97 2.15 12.96
CA ALA A 84 -9.76 1.60 11.87
C ALA A 84 -10.45 2.68 11.02
N MET A 85 -11.09 3.64 11.68
CA MET A 85 -11.75 4.75 10.99
C MET A 85 -10.75 5.70 10.34
N THR A 86 -9.65 6.03 11.04
CA THR A 86 -8.63 6.93 10.50
C THR A 86 -7.94 6.36 9.27
N SER A 87 -7.60 5.07 9.24
CA SER A 87 -6.98 4.46 8.05
C SER A 87 -7.94 4.36 6.88
N ALA A 88 -9.23 4.11 7.12
CA ALA A 88 -10.25 4.16 6.06
C ALA A 88 -10.41 5.58 5.48
N LEU A 89 -10.41 6.61 6.33
CA LEU A 89 -10.46 8.02 5.90
C LEU A 89 -9.21 8.42 5.12
N ILE A 90 -8.03 8.00 5.57
CA ILE A 90 -6.76 8.25 4.88
C ILE A 90 -6.77 7.57 3.51
N GLY A 91 -7.15 6.29 3.44
CA GLY A 91 -7.26 5.55 2.18
C GLY A 91 -8.26 6.19 1.19
N ALA A 92 -9.42 6.65 1.68
CA ALA A 92 -10.39 7.37 0.86
C ALA A 92 -9.86 8.72 0.36
N THR A 93 -9.10 9.44 1.19
CA THR A 93 -8.47 10.71 0.81
C THR A 93 -7.44 10.50 -0.30
N PHE A 94 -6.55 9.50 -0.14
CA PHE A 94 -5.57 9.17 -1.17
C PHE A 94 -6.22 8.70 -2.47
N MET A 95 -7.27 7.88 -2.39
CA MET A 95 -8.07 7.48 -3.55
C MET A 95 -8.59 8.73 -4.30
N ALA A 96 -9.23 9.68 -3.60
CA ALA A 96 -9.72 10.91 -4.20
C ALA A 96 -8.61 11.75 -4.86
N VAL A 97 -7.45 11.88 -4.20
CA VAL A 97 -6.29 12.59 -4.74
C VAL A 97 -5.79 11.94 -6.04
N PHE A 98 -5.67 10.62 -6.09
CA PHE A 98 -5.25 9.91 -7.31
C PHE A 98 -6.26 10.04 -8.45
N PHE A 99 -7.57 10.08 -8.15
CA PHE A 99 -8.60 10.34 -9.15
C PHE A 99 -8.51 11.76 -9.73
N ILE A 100 -8.30 12.78 -8.88
CA ILE A 100 -8.28 14.19 -9.28
C ILE A 100 -6.97 14.56 -9.99
N TRP A 101 -5.82 14.13 -9.46
CA TRP A 101 -4.48 14.50 -9.95
C TRP A 101 -3.83 13.45 -10.85
N ARG A 102 -4.65 12.60 -11.49
CA ARG A 102 -4.21 11.47 -12.33
C ARG A 102 -3.13 11.79 -13.38
N ARG A 103 -3.19 12.97 -14.00
CA ARG A 103 -2.19 13.41 -15.02
C ARG A 103 -1.14 14.37 -14.48
N GLY A 104 -1.45 15.08 -13.39
CA GLY A 104 -0.53 16.04 -12.78
C GLY A 104 0.56 15.37 -11.95
N LEU A 105 0.22 14.24 -11.31
CA LEU A 105 1.15 13.46 -10.51
C LEU A 105 2.28 12.87 -11.36
N PRO A 106 2.03 12.03 -12.40
CA PRO A 106 3.10 11.42 -13.18
C PRO A 106 4.06 12.42 -13.85
N ARG A 107 3.56 13.61 -14.20
CA ARG A 107 4.37 14.72 -14.75
C ARG A 107 5.45 15.24 -13.80
N LEU A 108 5.37 14.97 -12.50
CA LEU A 108 6.44 15.31 -11.55
C LEU A 108 7.66 14.40 -11.68
N PHE A 109 7.48 13.20 -12.24
CA PHE A 109 8.52 12.18 -12.32
C PHE A 109 9.11 12.04 -13.73
N SER A 110 8.32 12.34 -14.78
CA SER A 110 8.79 12.30 -16.16
C SER A 110 8.03 13.31 -17.03
N ASP A 111 8.75 13.92 -17.97
CA ASP A 111 8.20 14.82 -19.00
C ASP A 111 7.67 14.07 -20.24
N ASP A 112 7.91 12.75 -20.33
CA ASP A 112 7.46 11.92 -21.45
C ASP A 112 5.94 11.68 -21.39
N GLU A 113 5.23 12.10 -22.45
CA GLU A 113 3.77 11.94 -22.54
C GLU A 113 3.32 10.47 -22.58
N GLU A 114 4.15 9.55 -23.10
CA GLU A 114 3.83 8.13 -23.11
C GLU A 114 3.87 7.54 -21.69
N VAL A 115 4.84 7.95 -20.87
CA VAL A 115 4.93 7.58 -19.46
C VAL A 115 3.75 8.15 -18.67
N VAL A 116 3.38 9.41 -18.94
CA VAL A 116 2.27 10.09 -18.26
C VAL A 116 0.92 9.45 -18.61
N ASP A 117 0.64 9.12 -19.86
CA ASP A 117 -0.64 8.46 -20.21
C ASP A 117 -0.70 7.02 -19.67
N GLY A 118 0.42 6.30 -19.71
CA GLY A 118 0.54 4.96 -19.12
C GLY A 118 0.30 4.97 -17.60
N ALA A 119 1.03 5.82 -16.87
CA ALA A 119 0.86 5.98 -15.43
C ALA A 119 -0.54 6.50 -15.07
N ALA A 120 -1.13 7.38 -15.88
CA ALA A 120 -2.51 7.80 -15.72
C ALA A 120 -3.47 6.60 -15.83
N ARG A 121 -3.38 5.75 -16.86
CA ARG A 121 -4.24 4.54 -17.01
C ARG A 121 -4.14 3.63 -15.80
N LEU A 122 -2.93 3.36 -15.33
CA LEU A 122 -2.70 2.53 -14.16
C LEU A 122 -3.13 3.20 -12.85
N GLY A 123 -3.14 4.53 -12.80
CA GLY A 123 -3.54 5.32 -11.63
C GLY A 123 -4.95 4.98 -11.11
N TYR A 124 -5.89 4.55 -11.98
CA TYR A 124 -7.20 4.08 -11.52
C TYR A 124 -7.12 2.73 -10.79
N LEU A 125 -6.33 1.79 -11.33
CA LEU A 125 -6.11 0.50 -10.68
C LEU A 125 -5.39 0.70 -9.34
N LEU A 126 -4.38 1.57 -9.30
CA LEU A 126 -3.68 1.97 -8.08
C LEU A 126 -4.58 2.62 -7.04
N ALA A 127 -5.46 3.54 -7.44
CA ALA A 127 -6.38 4.19 -6.51
C ALA A 127 -7.31 3.16 -5.83
N VAL A 128 -7.79 2.19 -6.61
CA VAL A 128 -8.64 1.11 -6.11
C VAL A 128 -7.84 0.17 -5.20
N THR A 129 -6.63 -0.23 -5.57
CA THR A 129 -5.82 -1.11 -4.72
C THR A 129 -5.40 -0.45 -3.43
N VAL A 130 -4.94 0.80 -3.45
CA VAL A 130 -4.56 1.56 -2.25
C VAL A 130 -5.72 1.64 -1.26
N PHE A 131 -6.95 1.82 -1.77
CA PHE A 131 -8.16 1.81 -0.94
C PHE A 131 -8.40 0.45 -0.27
N PHE A 132 -8.34 -0.64 -1.05
CA PHE A 132 -8.50 -2.00 -0.52
C PHE A 132 -7.37 -2.39 0.45
N SER A 133 -6.13 -2.01 0.15
CA SER A 133 -4.95 -2.21 0.98
C SER A 133 -5.02 -1.43 2.30
N SER A 134 -5.64 -0.24 2.31
CA SER A 134 -5.82 0.57 3.53
C SER A 134 -6.86 -0.01 4.48
N ILE A 135 -7.89 -0.67 3.93
CA ILE A 135 -8.98 -1.29 4.69
C ILE A 135 -8.59 -2.69 5.19
N GLY A 136 -7.73 -3.39 4.47
CA GLY A 136 -7.39 -4.78 4.74
C GLY A 136 -6.88 -5.07 6.17
N PRO A 137 -5.88 -4.31 6.67
CA PRO A 137 -5.35 -4.49 8.03
C PRO A 137 -6.43 -4.31 9.11
N VAL A 138 -7.36 -3.39 8.88
CA VAL A 138 -8.43 -3.04 9.81
C VAL A 138 -9.49 -4.13 9.93
N LEU A 139 -9.97 -4.63 8.79
CA LEU A 139 -11.01 -5.66 8.77
C LEU A 139 -10.46 -7.03 9.20
N SER A 140 -9.17 -7.30 8.94
CA SER A 140 -8.51 -8.55 9.34
C SER A 140 -8.39 -8.73 10.86
N GLY A 141 -8.70 -7.70 11.66
CA GLY A 141 -8.91 -7.80 13.10
C GLY A 141 -9.97 -8.84 13.52
N SER A 142 -10.81 -9.32 12.59
CA SER A 142 -11.65 -10.50 12.77
C SER A 142 -11.56 -11.47 11.58
N ARG A 143 -10.71 -12.50 11.70
CA ARG A 143 -10.81 -13.77 10.92
C ARG A 143 -10.69 -13.71 9.39
N THR A 144 -10.26 -12.62 8.75
CA THR A 144 -9.96 -12.68 7.30
C THR A 144 -8.52 -13.16 7.07
N PRO A 145 -8.27 -14.17 6.22
CA PRO A 145 -6.90 -14.63 5.97
C PRO A 145 -6.10 -13.52 5.29
N ARG A 146 -5.01 -13.07 5.93
CA ARG A 146 -4.00 -12.15 5.37
C ARG A 146 -3.43 -12.61 4.01
N ARG A 147 -3.61 -13.91 3.68
CA ARG A 147 -3.40 -14.51 2.35
C ARG A 147 -4.21 -13.87 1.22
N SER A 148 -5.46 -13.46 1.46
CA SER A 148 -6.34 -12.92 0.41
C SER A 148 -5.94 -11.52 -0.06
N MET A 149 -5.43 -10.66 0.84
CA MET A 149 -4.99 -9.30 0.51
C MET A 149 -3.63 -9.29 -0.17
N ALA A 150 -2.69 -10.15 0.25
CA ALA A 150 -1.43 -10.35 -0.47
C ALA A 150 -1.67 -10.88 -1.89
N LEU A 151 -2.68 -11.72 -2.09
CA LEU A 151 -3.10 -12.16 -3.42
C LEU A 151 -3.66 -11.00 -4.25
N ILE A 152 -4.52 -10.14 -3.69
CA ILE A 152 -5.06 -8.97 -4.41
C ILE A 152 -3.94 -8.01 -4.82
N ASN A 153 -2.99 -7.72 -3.92
CA ASN A 153 -1.88 -6.84 -4.25
C ASN A 153 -1.00 -7.45 -5.35
N ASN A 154 -0.55 -8.71 -5.17
CA ASN A 154 0.27 -9.41 -6.16
C ASN A 154 -0.44 -9.58 -7.52
N LEU A 155 -1.75 -9.83 -7.52
CA LEU A 155 -2.53 -9.94 -8.76
C LEU A 155 -2.64 -8.58 -9.47
N THR A 156 -2.73 -7.49 -8.71
CA THR A 156 -2.78 -6.16 -9.30
C THR A 156 -1.43 -5.80 -9.92
N TRP A 157 -0.33 -6.08 -9.23
CA TRP A 157 1.01 -5.85 -9.79
C TRP A 157 1.31 -6.74 -11.00
N LEU A 158 0.79 -7.97 -11.04
CA LEU A 158 0.84 -8.83 -12.23
C LEU A 158 -0.06 -8.31 -13.36
N LEU A 159 -1.23 -7.76 -13.05
CA LEU A 159 -2.12 -7.14 -14.04
C LEU A 159 -1.51 -5.86 -14.62
N ILE A 160 -0.87 -5.04 -13.78
CA ILE A 160 -0.11 -3.85 -14.19
C ILE A 160 1.06 -4.26 -15.11
N LEU A 161 1.67 -5.42 -14.87
CA LEU A 161 2.75 -5.97 -15.70
C LEU A 161 2.26 -6.53 -17.06
N CYS A 162 0.98 -6.87 -17.19
CA CYS A 162 0.37 -7.38 -18.41
C CYS A 162 -0.35 -6.32 -19.27
N LEU A 163 -0.53 -5.11 -18.76
CA LEU A 163 -1.19 -3.97 -19.41
C LEU A 163 -0.17 -2.99 -20.01
#